data_AF-A0A1H6U644-F1
#
_entry.id   AF-A0A1H6U644-F1
#
_cell.length_a   1.000
_cell.length_b   1.000
_cell.length_c   1.000
_cell.angle_alpha   90.00
_cell.angle_beta   90.00
_cell.angle_gamma   90.00
#
_symmetry.space_group_name_H-M   'P 1'
#
loop_
_entity.id
_entity.type
_entity.pdbx_description
1 polymer ?
#
loop_
_entity_poly.entity_id
_entity_poly.type
_entity_poly.pdbx_seq_one_letter_code
_entity_poly.pdbx_strand_id
1 'polypeptide(L)'
;MDAQPTPEYRPCAHCGRDVPQRAGAGRPFRYCRDNDGACQRASRNSRMRHRNAPGLPGQVARTWEAVDRLDQIVETLTEALHAELSPAGVQRQVAQVRAETAGEVAAAQTERDEALRAAEDAAARAELDRRQARAATAQRDAAQADAAQAGELAAAAVDRAERAEAARDEAGRASAAAQALRAQAESDRDSVRAQLASLLADLEAQRRRSAELTAERDAGRADAERAGRAAAEAIAQAELLRADVAELRIEADRARADTELARAAAAQARTAAESASAQAAEACADAERAQAARAQADADRDRAQQAARQSGEELAAATARIGTLSAELGTVRTAVSTAEAQVAELTVRLRETEADRDEARQRMAQLAGQVGDLAAALARLTPTR
;
A
#
# COMPACT_ATOMS: atom_id res chain seq x y z
N MET A 1 -113.36 -80.60 -121.44
CA MET A 1 -114.61 -81.11 -122.04
C MET A 1 -115.52 -81.47 -120.88
N ASP A 2 -116.39 -80.54 -120.48
CA ASP A 2 -117.30 -80.73 -119.35
C ASP A 2 -118.37 -81.75 -119.73
N ALA A 3 -118.23 -82.97 -119.22
CA ALA A 3 -119.28 -83.97 -119.24
C ALA A 3 -120.42 -83.46 -118.36
N GLN A 4 -121.52 -83.02 -118.98
CA GLN A 4 -122.76 -82.75 -118.25
C GLN A 4 -123.14 -84.01 -117.47
N PRO A 5 -123.20 -83.96 -116.13
CA PRO A 5 -123.50 -85.13 -115.33
C PRO A 5 -124.91 -85.61 -115.68
N THR A 6 -125.01 -86.86 -116.13
CA THR A 6 -126.28 -87.57 -116.18
C THR A 6 -126.88 -87.53 -114.76
N PRO A 7 -128.10 -87.03 -114.56
CA PRO A 7 -128.70 -87.01 -113.23
C PRO A 7 -128.78 -88.45 -112.71
N GLU A 8 -128.00 -88.76 -111.67
CA GLU A 8 -128.10 -90.04 -110.97
C GLU A 8 -129.47 -90.07 -110.29
N TYR A 9 -130.31 -91.01 -110.68
CA TYR A 9 -131.58 -91.26 -110.01
C TYR A 9 -131.39 -92.40 -109.02
N ARG A 10 -131.85 -92.21 -107.78
CA ARG A 10 -131.96 -93.30 -106.82
C ARG A 10 -133.42 -93.48 -106.41
N PRO A 11 -133.88 -94.72 -106.25
CA PRO A 11 -135.25 -94.97 -105.85
C PRO A 11 -135.52 -94.40 -104.46
N CYS A 12 -136.69 -93.79 -104.28
CA CYS A 12 -137.15 -93.30 -103.00
C CYS A 12 -137.23 -94.45 -102.00
N ALA A 13 -136.62 -94.28 -100.81
CA ALA A 13 -136.64 -95.31 -99.77
C ALA A 13 -138.03 -95.58 -99.16
N HIS A 14 -139.08 -94.85 -99.59
CA HIS A 14 -140.46 -95.10 -99.14
C HIS A 14 -141.37 -95.62 -100.25
N CYS A 15 -141.43 -94.95 -101.40
CA CYS A 15 -142.35 -95.31 -102.50
C CYS A 15 -141.66 -95.91 -103.73
N GLY A 16 -140.32 -96.03 -103.73
CA GLY A 16 -139.55 -96.58 -104.85
C GLY A 16 -139.43 -95.67 -106.08
N ARG A 17 -140.11 -94.52 -106.13
CA ARG A 17 -140.04 -93.60 -107.28
C ARG A 17 -138.65 -93.01 -107.45
N ASP A 18 -138.19 -92.86 -108.68
CA ASP A 18 -136.88 -92.28 -108.99
C ASP A 18 -136.78 -90.85 -108.49
N VAL A 19 -135.80 -90.59 -107.61
CA VAL A 19 -135.51 -89.28 -107.05
C VAL A 19 -134.21 -88.77 -107.66
N PRO A 20 -134.23 -87.64 -108.39
CA PRO A 20 -133.01 -87.04 -108.92
C PRO A 20 -132.08 -86.63 -107.77
N GLN A 21 -130.84 -87.11 -107.81
CA GLN A 21 -129.81 -86.77 -106.83
C GLN A 21 -129.16 -85.42 -107.15
N ARG A 22 -128.53 -84.80 -106.14
CA ARG A 22 -127.69 -83.62 -106.36
C ARG A 22 -126.34 -84.05 -106.95
N ALA A 23 -125.85 -83.35 -107.96
CA ALA A 23 -124.47 -83.46 -108.39
C ALA A 23 -123.58 -82.64 -107.42
N GLY A 24 -122.92 -83.28 -106.45
CA GLY A 24 -121.97 -82.62 -105.53
C GLY A 24 -121.79 -83.28 -104.16
N ALA A 25 -120.86 -82.75 -103.35
CA ALA A 25 -120.57 -83.22 -102.00
C ALA A 25 -121.72 -82.90 -101.02
N GLY A 26 -122.28 -83.92 -100.39
CA GLY A 26 -123.38 -83.83 -99.45
C GLY A 26 -124.13 -85.15 -99.30
N ARG A 27 -124.99 -85.27 -98.30
CA ARG A 27 -125.74 -86.51 -98.06
C ARG A 27 -126.76 -86.75 -99.19
N PRO A 28 -126.76 -87.94 -99.84
CA PRO A 28 -127.70 -88.25 -100.90
C PRO A 28 -129.17 -88.10 -100.47
N PHE A 29 -130.03 -87.67 -101.39
CA PHE A 29 -131.46 -87.57 -101.15
C PHE A 29 -132.08 -88.96 -101.08
N ARG A 30 -132.65 -89.29 -99.91
CA ARG A 30 -133.22 -90.62 -99.63
C ARG A 30 -134.72 -90.73 -99.89
N TYR A 31 -135.44 -89.61 -100.07
CA TYR A 31 -136.91 -89.58 -100.25
C TYR A 31 -137.33 -88.55 -101.32
N CYS A 32 -138.50 -88.73 -101.96
CA CYS A 32 -139.09 -87.77 -102.92
C CYS A 32 -139.39 -86.42 -102.27
N ARG A 33 -139.20 -85.31 -103.00
CA ARG A 33 -139.54 -83.94 -102.54
C ARG A 33 -140.85 -83.43 -103.12
N ASP A 34 -141.16 -83.91 -104.31
CA ASP A 34 -142.28 -83.60 -105.21
C ASP A 34 -143.67 -83.87 -104.63
N ASN A 35 -143.76 -84.41 -103.40
CA ASN A 35 -145.01 -84.62 -102.69
C ASN A 35 -144.98 -83.96 -101.29
N ASP A 36 -144.47 -82.73 -101.19
CA ASP A 36 -144.30 -81.95 -99.94
C ASP A 36 -143.61 -82.71 -98.80
N GLY A 37 -142.67 -83.61 -99.11
CA GLY A 37 -142.02 -84.46 -98.12
C GLY A 37 -142.94 -85.52 -97.47
N ALA A 38 -144.10 -85.82 -98.07
CA ALA A 38 -145.02 -86.85 -97.61
C ALA A 38 -144.34 -88.21 -97.48
N CYS A 39 -143.44 -88.58 -98.40
CA CYS A 39 -142.69 -89.84 -98.32
C CYS A 39 -141.73 -89.89 -97.11
N GLN A 40 -141.06 -88.77 -96.80
CA GLN A 40 -140.20 -88.67 -95.63
C GLN A 40 -141.02 -88.72 -94.33
N ARG A 41 -142.15 -88.00 -94.28
CA ARG A 41 -143.07 -88.03 -93.13
C ARG A 41 -143.72 -89.40 -92.95
N ALA A 42 -144.14 -90.06 -94.03
CA ALA A 42 -144.74 -91.38 -93.99
C ALA A 42 -143.72 -92.45 -93.55
N SER A 43 -142.49 -92.40 -94.05
CA SER A 43 -141.40 -93.24 -93.54
C SER A 43 -141.08 -92.95 -92.07
N ARG A 44 -141.10 -91.68 -91.63
CA ARG A 44 -140.92 -91.30 -90.22
C ARG A 44 -142.07 -91.81 -89.34
N ASN A 45 -143.31 -91.68 -89.79
CA ASN A 45 -144.49 -92.16 -89.09
C ASN A 45 -144.54 -93.69 -89.06
N SER A 46 -144.14 -94.37 -90.14
CA SER A 46 -143.99 -95.82 -90.19
C SER A 46 -142.93 -96.29 -89.18
N ARG A 47 -141.74 -95.66 -89.17
CA ARG A 47 -140.71 -95.93 -88.15
C ARG A 47 -141.19 -95.65 -86.73
N MET A 48 -141.87 -94.53 -86.48
CA MET A 48 -142.44 -94.25 -85.15
C MET A 48 -143.51 -95.27 -84.75
N ARG A 49 -144.40 -95.68 -85.68
CA ARG A 49 -145.42 -96.71 -85.44
C ARG A 49 -144.79 -98.05 -85.14
N HIS A 50 -143.76 -98.46 -85.89
CA HIS A 50 -143.02 -99.68 -85.62
C HIS A 50 -142.25 -99.60 -84.30
N ARG A 51 -141.59 -98.47 -84.00
CA ARG A 51 -140.85 -98.26 -82.75
C ARG A 51 -141.76 -98.23 -81.52
N ASN A 52 -142.98 -97.71 -81.66
CA ASN A 52 -143.96 -97.59 -80.58
C ASN A 52 -145.03 -98.71 -80.60
N ALA A 53 -144.90 -99.70 -81.49
CA ALA A 53 -145.80 -100.84 -81.52
C ALA A 53 -145.63 -101.68 -80.23
N PRO A 54 -146.71 -102.00 -79.51
CA PRO A 54 -146.62 -102.88 -78.34
C PRO A 54 -146.26 -104.31 -78.78
N GLY A 55 -145.42 -104.98 -77.97
CA GLY A 55 -144.98 -106.35 -78.19
C GLY A 55 -143.69 -106.51 -79.01
N LEU A 56 -143.46 -107.73 -79.50
CA LEU A 56 -142.26 -108.19 -80.21
C LEU A 56 -141.82 -107.29 -81.39
N PRO A 57 -142.71 -106.79 -82.27
CA PRO A 57 -142.29 -105.99 -83.43
C PRO A 57 -141.60 -104.67 -83.05
N GLY A 58 -142.05 -104.00 -81.98
CA GLY A 58 -141.44 -102.76 -81.52
C GLY A 58 -140.14 -102.97 -80.74
N GLN A 59 -140.01 -104.11 -80.07
CA GLN A 59 -138.73 -104.52 -79.49
C GLN A 59 -137.70 -104.81 -80.59
N VAL A 60 -138.09 -105.53 -81.66
CA VAL A 60 -137.24 -105.81 -82.83
C VAL A 60 -136.79 -104.52 -83.53
N ALA A 61 -137.69 -103.55 -83.69
CA ALA A 61 -137.32 -102.25 -84.30
C ALA A 61 -136.29 -101.48 -83.46
N ARG A 62 -136.42 -101.46 -82.12
CA ARG A 62 -135.44 -100.81 -81.24
C ARG A 62 -134.10 -101.54 -81.20
N THR A 63 -134.09 -102.88 -81.27
CA THR A 63 -132.85 -103.65 -81.36
C THR A 63 -132.13 -103.38 -82.67
N TRP A 64 -132.85 -103.26 -83.80
CA TRP A 64 -132.24 -102.89 -85.08
C TRP A 64 -131.62 -101.50 -85.08
N GLU A 65 -132.23 -100.52 -84.40
CA GLU A 65 -131.62 -99.19 -84.26
C GLU A 65 -130.38 -99.19 -83.34
N ALA A 66 -130.37 -100.06 -82.32
CA ALA A 66 -129.17 -100.28 -81.52
C ALA A 66 -128.05 -100.92 -82.36
N VAL A 67 -128.40 -101.85 -83.26
CA VAL A 67 -127.46 -102.43 -84.24
C VAL A 67 -126.92 -101.36 -85.18
N ASP A 68 -127.77 -100.53 -85.79
CA ASP A 68 -127.31 -99.42 -86.65
C ASP A 68 -126.37 -98.45 -85.90
N ARG A 69 -126.63 -98.20 -84.61
CA ARG A 69 -125.77 -97.35 -83.78
C ARG A 69 -124.44 -98.03 -83.45
N LEU A 70 -124.45 -99.34 -83.22
CA LEU A 70 -123.22 -100.12 -83.06
C LEU A 70 -122.42 -100.11 -84.34
N ASP A 71 -123.05 -100.28 -85.51
CA ASP A 71 -122.38 -100.21 -86.81
C ASP A 71 -121.74 -98.83 -87.04
N GLN A 72 -122.43 -97.73 -86.70
CA GLN A 72 -121.86 -96.38 -86.79
C GLN A 72 -120.65 -96.19 -85.86
N ILE A 73 -120.70 -96.76 -84.64
CA ILE A 73 -119.57 -96.72 -83.70
C ILE A 73 -118.42 -97.56 -84.22
N VAL A 74 -118.69 -98.76 -84.75
CA VAL A 74 -117.67 -99.63 -85.35
C VAL A 74 -117.03 -98.96 -86.56
N GLU A 75 -117.79 -98.31 -87.43
CA GLU A 75 -117.27 -97.53 -88.55
C GLU A 75 -116.35 -96.40 -88.07
N THR A 76 -116.80 -95.60 -87.10
CA THR A 76 -116.00 -94.49 -86.54
C THR A 76 -114.73 -95.00 -85.84
N LEU A 77 -114.83 -96.11 -85.09
CA LEU A 77 -113.69 -96.74 -84.45
C LEU A 77 -112.74 -97.32 -85.49
N THR A 78 -113.25 -97.92 -86.56
CA THR A 78 -112.42 -98.49 -87.64
C THR A 78 -111.69 -97.37 -88.39
N GLU A 79 -112.34 -96.25 -88.66
CA GLU A 79 -111.71 -95.07 -89.26
C GLU A 79 -110.64 -94.46 -88.36
N ALA A 80 -110.92 -94.30 -87.07
CA ALA A 80 -109.93 -93.82 -86.10
C ALA A 80 -108.75 -94.80 -85.95
N LEU A 81 -109.04 -96.11 -85.87
CA LEU A 81 -108.02 -97.15 -85.79
C LEU A 81 -107.19 -97.20 -87.08
N HIS A 82 -107.80 -97.01 -88.25
CA HIS A 82 -107.09 -96.92 -89.52
C HIS A 82 -106.27 -95.64 -89.61
N ALA A 83 -106.77 -94.50 -89.12
CA ALA A 83 -106.03 -93.25 -89.10
C ALA A 83 -104.76 -93.34 -88.24
N GLU A 84 -104.80 -94.07 -87.12
CA GLU A 84 -103.68 -94.25 -86.20
C GLU A 84 -102.78 -95.46 -86.53
N LEU A 85 -103.34 -96.61 -86.93
CA LEU A 85 -102.61 -97.86 -87.21
C LEU A 85 -102.27 -98.08 -88.69
N SER A 86 -102.74 -97.22 -89.61
CA SER A 86 -102.22 -97.24 -90.98
C SER A 86 -100.73 -96.88 -90.99
N PRO A 87 -99.97 -97.34 -92.01
CA PRO A 87 -98.57 -96.94 -92.16
C PRO A 87 -98.36 -95.42 -92.12
N ALA A 88 -99.30 -94.64 -92.68
CA ALA A 88 -99.25 -93.18 -92.63
C ALA A 88 -99.51 -92.62 -91.22
N GLY A 89 -100.41 -93.22 -90.44
CA GLY A 89 -100.66 -92.87 -89.03
C GLY A 89 -99.44 -93.05 -88.15
N VAL A 90 -98.85 -94.25 -88.20
CA VAL A 90 -97.64 -94.58 -87.46
C VAL A 90 -96.48 -93.69 -87.88
N GLN A 91 -96.31 -93.39 -89.18
CA GLN A 91 -95.28 -92.45 -89.63
C GLN A 91 -95.48 -91.03 -89.07
N ARG A 92 -96.73 -90.55 -88.97
CA ARG A 92 -97.02 -89.25 -88.32
C ARG A 92 -96.66 -89.28 -86.83
N GLN A 93 -97.06 -90.33 -86.10
CA GLN A 93 -96.71 -90.47 -84.68
C GLN A 93 -95.19 -90.55 -84.47
N VAL A 94 -94.49 -91.34 -85.29
CA VAL A 94 -93.02 -91.43 -85.25
C VAL A 94 -92.37 -90.09 -85.59
N ALA A 95 -92.89 -89.36 -86.58
CA ALA A 95 -92.40 -88.03 -86.92
C ALA A 95 -92.63 -87.01 -85.79
N GLN A 96 -93.79 -87.06 -85.13
CA GLN A 96 -94.09 -86.23 -83.97
C GLN A 96 -93.13 -86.55 -82.81
N VAL A 97 -92.98 -87.82 -82.42
CA VAL A 97 -92.04 -88.22 -81.37
C VAL A 97 -90.62 -87.81 -81.73
N ARG A 98 -90.19 -87.98 -82.98
CA ARG A 98 -88.87 -87.51 -83.43
C ARG A 98 -88.72 -86.00 -83.32
N ALA A 99 -89.77 -85.22 -83.62
CA ALA A 99 -89.73 -83.76 -83.48
C ALA A 99 -89.69 -83.33 -82.02
N GLU A 100 -90.47 -83.98 -81.15
CA GLU A 100 -90.46 -83.76 -79.69
C GLU A 100 -89.08 -84.10 -79.11
N THR A 101 -88.55 -85.30 -79.40
CA THR A 101 -87.20 -85.70 -78.97
C THR A 101 -86.11 -84.78 -79.54
N ALA A 102 -86.23 -84.32 -80.80
CA ALA A 102 -85.29 -83.35 -81.35
C ALA A 102 -85.36 -82.00 -80.62
N GLY A 103 -86.56 -81.57 -80.22
CA GLY A 103 -86.76 -80.39 -79.38
C GLY A 103 -86.16 -80.53 -77.99
N GLU A 104 -86.38 -81.66 -77.33
CA GLU A 104 -85.78 -81.98 -76.02
C GLU A 104 -84.25 -82.04 -76.08
N VAL A 105 -83.69 -82.67 -77.12
CA VAL A 105 -82.24 -82.70 -77.33
C VAL A 105 -81.71 -81.28 -77.57
N ALA A 106 -82.36 -80.47 -78.41
CA ALA A 106 -81.93 -79.09 -78.65
C ALA A 106 -81.98 -78.23 -77.37
N ALA A 107 -83.01 -78.41 -76.53
CA ALA A 107 -83.12 -77.76 -75.23
C ALA A 107 -81.97 -78.20 -74.30
N ALA A 108 -81.71 -79.51 -74.18
CA ALA A 108 -80.62 -80.03 -73.34
C ALA A 108 -79.22 -79.57 -73.83
N GLN A 109 -79.01 -79.47 -75.14
CA GLN A 109 -77.76 -78.91 -75.70
C GLN A 109 -77.63 -77.42 -75.38
N THR A 110 -78.72 -76.65 -75.47
CA THR A 110 -78.73 -75.23 -75.11
C THR A 110 -78.42 -75.04 -73.63
N GLU A 111 -79.07 -75.79 -72.74
CA GLU A 111 -78.80 -75.76 -71.30
C GLU A 111 -77.36 -76.16 -70.97
N ARG A 112 -76.81 -77.18 -71.64
CA ARG A 112 -75.40 -77.55 -71.47
C ARG A 112 -74.47 -76.42 -71.90
N ASP A 113 -74.71 -75.81 -73.05
CA ASP A 113 -73.85 -74.76 -73.58
C ASP A 113 -73.96 -73.46 -72.75
N GLU A 114 -75.12 -73.20 -72.15
CA GLU A 114 -75.30 -72.14 -71.15
C GLU A 114 -74.56 -72.46 -69.84
N ALA A 115 -74.63 -73.70 -69.36
CA ALA A 115 -73.90 -74.13 -68.17
C ALA A 115 -72.38 -74.07 -68.37
N LEU A 116 -71.88 -74.44 -69.55
CA LEU A 116 -70.47 -74.33 -69.92
C LEU A 116 -70.02 -72.86 -69.94
N ARG A 117 -70.79 -71.97 -70.60
CA ARG A 117 -70.50 -70.52 -70.60
C ARG A 117 -70.52 -69.93 -69.19
N ALA A 118 -71.50 -70.31 -68.36
CA ALA A 118 -71.58 -69.86 -66.97
C ALA A 118 -70.37 -70.32 -66.15
N ALA A 119 -69.90 -71.55 -66.36
CA ALA A 119 -68.71 -72.09 -65.70
C ALA A 119 -67.42 -71.39 -66.16
N GLU A 120 -67.27 -71.11 -67.46
CA GLU A 120 -66.15 -70.34 -68.02
C GLU A 120 -66.12 -68.91 -67.45
N ASP A 121 -67.25 -68.22 -67.43
CA ASP A 121 -67.36 -66.88 -66.86
C ASP A 121 -67.06 -66.90 -65.34
N ALA A 122 -67.53 -67.92 -64.62
CA ALA A 122 -67.23 -68.08 -63.19
C ALA A 122 -65.72 -68.30 -62.96
N ALA A 123 -65.06 -69.12 -63.80
CA ALA A 123 -63.63 -69.34 -63.73
C ALA A 123 -62.83 -68.06 -64.07
N ALA A 124 -63.26 -67.29 -65.07
CA ALA A 124 -62.66 -66.02 -65.44
C ALA A 124 -62.77 -64.99 -64.31
N ARG A 125 -63.94 -64.88 -63.67
CA ARG A 125 -64.17 -64.03 -62.49
C ARG A 125 -63.28 -64.45 -61.32
N ALA A 126 -63.23 -65.73 -60.99
CA ALA A 126 -62.38 -66.23 -59.92
C ALA A 126 -60.89 -65.97 -60.17
N GLU A 127 -60.42 -66.05 -61.41
CA GLU A 127 -59.03 -65.71 -61.75
C GLU A 127 -58.76 -64.21 -61.63
N LEU A 128 -59.70 -63.36 -62.04
CA LEU A 128 -59.60 -61.91 -61.86
C LEU A 128 -59.53 -61.56 -60.36
N ASP A 129 -60.41 -62.13 -59.55
CA ASP A 129 -60.45 -61.92 -58.10
C ASP A 129 -59.14 -62.36 -57.44
N ARG A 130 -58.58 -63.51 -57.85
CA ARG A 130 -57.27 -63.97 -57.38
C ARG A 130 -56.15 -63.01 -57.76
N ARG A 131 -56.15 -62.47 -58.98
CA ARG A 131 -55.15 -61.48 -59.42
C ARG A 131 -55.28 -60.18 -58.63
N GLN A 132 -56.50 -59.70 -58.42
CA GLN A 132 -56.78 -58.51 -57.61
C GLN A 132 -56.33 -58.70 -56.14
N ALA A 133 -56.64 -59.86 -55.55
CA ALA A 133 -56.21 -60.18 -54.18
C ALA A 133 -54.67 -60.24 -54.04
N ARG A 134 -53.98 -60.82 -55.04
CA ARG A 134 -52.51 -60.84 -55.08
C ARG A 134 -51.93 -59.43 -55.24
N ALA A 135 -52.51 -58.61 -56.10
CA ALA A 135 -52.09 -57.22 -56.28
C ALA A 135 -52.30 -56.39 -55.01
N ALA A 136 -53.45 -56.53 -54.34
CA ALA A 136 -53.74 -55.86 -53.08
C ALA A 136 -52.77 -56.30 -51.95
N THR A 137 -52.44 -57.60 -51.90
CA THR A 137 -51.43 -58.13 -50.95
C THR A 137 -50.06 -57.53 -51.23
N ALA A 138 -49.60 -57.54 -52.48
CA ALA A 138 -48.33 -56.95 -52.87
C ALA A 138 -48.26 -55.44 -52.58
N GLN A 139 -49.35 -54.70 -52.82
CA GLN A 139 -49.44 -53.28 -52.49
C GLN A 139 -49.35 -53.03 -50.98
N ARG A 140 -50.05 -53.84 -50.18
CA ARG A 140 -49.97 -53.75 -48.71
C ARG A 140 -48.57 -54.03 -48.21
N ASP A 141 -47.93 -55.08 -48.72
CA ASP A 141 -46.60 -55.48 -48.28
C ASP A 141 -45.55 -54.41 -48.70
N ALA A 142 -45.70 -53.81 -49.89
CA ALA A 142 -44.90 -52.65 -50.30
C ALA A 142 -45.12 -51.45 -49.39
N ALA A 143 -46.37 -51.10 -49.07
CA ALA A 143 -46.69 -50.00 -48.16
C ALA A 143 -46.13 -50.24 -46.74
N GLN A 144 -46.09 -51.49 -46.27
CA GLN A 144 -45.47 -51.86 -45.00
C GLN A 144 -43.96 -51.72 -45.04
N ALA A 145 -43.31 -52.12 -46.14
CA ALA A 145 -41.87 -51.94 -46.33
C ALA A 145 -41.49 -50.45 -46.37
N ASP A 146 -42.25 -49.64 -47.12
CA ASP A 146 -42.05 -48.18 -47.20
C ASP A 146 -42.23 -47.52 -45.83
N ALA A 147 -43.25 -47.94 -45.07
CA ALA A 147 -43.48 -47.44 -43.71
C ALA A 147 -42.35 -47.83 -42.75
N ALA A 148 -41.83 -49.05 -42.84
CA ALA A 148 -40.69 -49.50 -42.05
C ALA A 148 -39.43 -48.70 -42.38
N GLN A 149 -39.13 -48.52 -43.66
CA GLN A 149 -37.99 -47.71 -44.12
C GLN A 149 -38.13 -46.24 -43.67
N ALA A 150 -39.34 -45.66 -43.77
CA ALA A 150 -39.60 -44.31 -43.28
C ALA A 150 -39.38 -44.22 -41.76
N GLY A 151 -39.77 -45.25 -41.00
CA GLY A 151 -39.52 -45.35 -39.56
C GLY A 151 -38.03 -45.40 -39.23
N GLU A 152 -37.24 -46.19 -39.95
CA GLU A 152 -35.78 -46.26 -39.78
C GLU A 152 -35.09 -44.92 -40.10
N LEU A 153 -35.50 -44.26 -41.18
CA LEU A 153 -34.98 -42.94 -41.56
C LEU A 153 -35.33 -41.88 -40.53
N ALA A 154 -36.54 -41.90 -39.98
CA ALA A 154 -36.98 -41.01 -38.92
C ALA A 154 -36.18 -41.24 -37.63
N ALA A 155 -36.01 -42.50 -37.22
CA ALA A 155 -35.18 -42.85 -36.05
C ALA A 155 -33.73 -42.38 -36.23
N ALA A 156 -33.13 -42.64 -37.39
CA ALA A 156 -31.77 -42.17 -37.71
C ALA A 156 -31.67 -40.63 -37.78
N ALA A 157 -32.75 -39.92 -38.12
CA ALA A 157 -32.78 -38.46 -38.08
C ALA A 157 -32.83 -37.94 -36.64
N VAL A 158 -33.64 -38.55 -35.76
CA VAL A 158 -33.71 -38.23 -34.32
C VAL A 158 -32.34 -38.48 -33.66
N ASP A 159 -31.74 -39.65 -33.89
CA ASP A 159 -30.41 -39.99 -33.39
C ASP A 159 -29.35 -38.96 -33.79
N ARG A 160 -29.39 -38.49 -35.04
CA ARG A 160 -28.46 -37.45 -35.53
C ARG A 160 -28.72 -36.10 -34.89
N ALA A 161 -29.99 -35.75 -34.65
CA ALA A 161 -30.37 -34.51 -33.98
C ALA A 161 -29.88 -34.51 -32.52
N GLU A 162 -30.14 -35.59 -31.78
CA GLU A 162 -29.68 -35.74 -30.38
C GLU A 162 -28.16 -35.68 -30.27
N ARG A 163 -27.42 -36.34 -31.17
CA ARG A 163 -25.94 -36.25 -31.21
C ARG A 163 -25.47 -34.83 -31.52
N ALA A 164 -26.16 -34.11 -32.40
CA ALA A 164 -25.82 -32.74 -32.73
C ALA A 164 -26.09 -31.79 -31.56
N GLU A 165 -27.19 -31.98 -30.83
CA GLU A 165 -27.50 -31.23 -29.59
C GLU A 165 -26.46 -31.50 -28.50
N ALA A 166 -26.15 -32.78 -28.23
CA ALA A 166 -25.13 -33.15 -27.26
C ALA A 166 -23.75 -32.56 -27.61
N ALA A 167 -23.37 -32.55 -28.89
CA ALA A 167 -22.14 -31.93 -29.36
C ALA A 167 -22.14 -30.40 -29.19
N ARG A 168 -23.28 -29.74 -29.41
CA ARG A 168 -23.43 -28.29 -29.17
C ARG A 168 -23.32 -27.95 -27.68
N ASP A 169 -23.96 -28.73 -26.82
CA ASP A 169 -23.90 -28.53 -25.38
C ASP A 169 -22.49 -28.73 -24.84
N GLU A 170 -21.78 -29.75 -25.32
CA GLU A 170 -20.37 -29.97 -24.96
C GLU A 170 -19.48 -28.83 -25.46
N ALA A 171 -19.67 -28.37 -26.70
CA ALA A 171 -18.95 -27.21 -27.22
C ALA A 171 -19.26 -25.92 -26.41
N GLY A 172 -20.50 -25.74 -25.97
CA GLY A 172 -20.93 -24.66 -25.10
C GLY A 172 -20.23 -24.70 -23.73
N ARG A 173 -20.21 -25.88 -23.09
CA ARG A 173 -19.47 -26.10 -21.83
C ARG A 173 -17.98 -25.84 -21.97
N ALA A 174 -17.36 -26.35 -23.04
CA ALA A 174 -15.95 -26.13 -23.32
C ALA A 174 -15.62 -24.64 -23.55
N SER A 175 -16.48 -23.93 -24.28
CA SER A 175 -16.33 -22.48 -24.50
C SER A 175 -16.46 -21.69 -23.20
N ALA A 176 -17.47 -22.00 -22.37
CA ALA A 176 -17.65 -21.38 -21.06
C ALA A 176 -16.46 -21.64 -20.12
N ALA A 177 -15.95 -22.86 -20.08
CA ALA A 177 -14.75 -23.20 -19.31
C ALA A 177 -13.52 -22.43 -19.81
N ALA A 178 -13.32 -22.32 -21.12
CA ALA A 178 -12.24 -21.54 -21.69
C ALA A 178 -12.34 -20.03 -21.37
N GLN A 179 -13.56 -19.47 -21.38
CA GLN A 179 -13.80 -18.09 -20.96
C GLN A 179 -13.52 -17.87 -19.47
N ALA A 180 -13.94 -18.80 -18.61
CA ALA A 180 -13.66 -18.75 -17.17
C ALA A 180 -12.15 -18.79 -16.89
N LEU A 181 -11.40 -19.67 -17.58
CA LEU A 181 -9.94 -19.72 -17.47
C LEU A 181 -9.26 -18.44 -17.93
N ARG A 182 -9.76 -17.79 -18.99
CA ARG A 182 -9.25 -16.49 -19.45
C ARG A 182 -9.51 -15.39 -18.42
N ALA A 183 -10.73 -15.30 -17.89
CA ALA A 183 -11.08 -14.33 -16.86
C ALA A 183 -10.23 -14.52 -15.60
N GLN A 184 -9.99 -15.77 -15.19
CA GLN A 184 -9.10 -16.08 -14.08
C GLN A 184 -7.66 -15.64 -14.37
N ALA A 185 -7.12 -15.97 -15.54
CA ALA A 185 -5.77 -15.57 -15.93
C ALA A 185 -5.60 -14.03 -15.99
N GLU A 186 -6.62 -13.30 -16.43
CA GLU A 186 -6.63 -11.83 -16.42
C GLU A 186 -6.65 -11.29 -14.99
N SER A 187 -7.49 -11.84 -14.11
CA SER A 187 -7.53 -11.49 -12.69
C SER A 187 -6.20 -11.76 -11.99
N ASP A 188 -5.58 -12.93 -12.24
CA ASP A 188 -4.29 -13.30 -11.68
C ASP A 188 -3.18 -12.35 -12.16
N ARG A 189 -3.17 -12.02 -13.46
CA ARG A 189 -2.23 -11.06 -14.02
C ARG A 189 -2.38 -9.68 -13.39
N ASP A 190 -3.61 -9.21 -13.21
CA ASP A 190 -3.89 -7.90 -12.64
C ASP A 190 -3.55 -7.87 -11.13
N SER A 191 -3.78 -8.98 -10.42
CA SER A 191 -3.31 -9.18 -9.04
C SER A 191 -1.79 -9.11 -8.94
N VAL A 192 -1.06 -9.80 -9.81
CA VAL A 192 0.42 -9.76 -9.86
C VAL A 192 0.92 -8.35 -10.19
N ARG A 193 0.26 -7.63 -11.11
CA ARG A 193 0.60 -6.24 -11.42
C ARG A 193 0.39 -5.30 -10.23
N ALA A 194 -0.70 -5.47 -9.49
CA ALA A 194 -0.97 -4.70 -8.28
C ALA A 194 0.07 -4.98 -7.19
N GLN A 195 0.42 -6.26 -6.99
CA GLN A 195 1.50 -6.66 -6.07
C GLN A 195 2.85 -6.07 -6.47
N LEU A 196 3.20 -6.11 -7.76
CA LEU A 196 4.43 -5.53 -8.27
C LEU A 196 4.47 -4.00 -8.06
N ALA A 197 3.37 -3.31 -8.34
CA ALA A 197 3.25 -1.87 -8.10
C ALA A 197 3.43 -1.52 -6.62
N SER A 198 2.84 -2.32 -5.71
CA SER A 198 3.03 -2.19 -4.27
C SER A 198 4.49 -2.38 -3.88
N LEU A 199 5.14 -3.45 -4.35
CA LEU A 199 6.56 -3.73 -4.04
C LEU A 199 7.49 -2.63 -4.56
N LEU A 200 7.21 -2.06 -5.72
CA LEU A 200 7.97 -0.92 -6.25
C LEU A 200 7.77 0.34 -5.41
N ALA A 201 6.54 0.61 -4.94
CA ALA A 201 6.27 1.71 -4.04
C ALA A 201 6.97 1.53 -2.68
N ASP A 202 6.97 0.32 -2.14
CA ASP A 202 7.70 -0.03 -0.91
C ASP A 202 9.21 0.13 -1.10
N LEU A 203 9.77 -0.35 -2.21
CA LEU A 203 11.19 -0.19 -2.54
C LEU A 203 11.57 1.30 -2.63
N GLU A 204 10.75 2.11 -3.26
CA GLU A 204 10.98 3.56 -3.37
C GLU A 204 10.88 4.25 -2.00
N ALA A 205 9.92 3.84 -1.15
CA ALA A 205 9.84 4.30 0.23
C ALA A 205 11.09 3.91 1.04
N GLN A 206 11.60 2.68 0.89
CA GLN A 206 12.84 2.25 1.53
C GLN A 206 14.06 3.02 1.03
N ARG A 207 14.13 3.32 -0.28
CA ARG A 207 15.19 4.16 -0.84
C ARG A 207 15.17 5.57 -0.28
N ARG A 208 13.99 6.20 -0.20
CA ARG A 208 13.84 7.52 0.44
C ARG A 208 14.28 7.48 1.90
N ARG A 209 13.83 6.48 2.66
CA ARG A 209 14.22 6.30 4.07
C ARG A 209 15.73 6.10 4.24
N SER A 210 16.36 5.34 3.35
CA SER A 210 17.82 5.16 3.34
C SER A 210 18.56 6.47 3.04
N ALA A 211 18.05 7.25 2.07
CA ALA A 211 18.60 8.56 1.75
C ALA A 211 18.44 9.56 2.91
N GLU A 212 17.29 9.57 3.58
CA GLU A 212 17.04 10.37 4.79
C GLU A 212 18.00 9.99 5.93
N LEU A 213 18.13 8.69 6.25
CA LEU A 213 19.08 8.21 7.26
C LEU A 213 20.55 8.56 6.91
N THR A 214 20.89 8.53 5.62
CA THR A 214 22.21 8.93 5.14
C THR A 214 22.43 10.43 5.34
N ALA A 215 21.44 11.26 5.02
CA ALA A 215 21.47 12.71 5.23
C ALA A 215 21.54 13.05 6.73
N GLU A 216 20.78 12.37 7.58
CA GLU A 216 20.84 12.52 9.04
C GLU A 216 22.22 12.16 9.59
N ARG A 217 22.79 11.03 9.16
CA ARG A 217 24.15 10.61 9.53
C ARG A 217 25.17 11.67 9.12
N ASP A 218 25.09 12.17 7.90
CA ASP A 218 26.06 13.14 7.38
C ASP A 218 25.90 14.50 8.06
N ALA A 219 24.67 14.92 8.39
CA ALA A 219 24.41 16.09 9.22
C ALA A 219 24.99 15.92 10.63
N GLY A 220 24.76 14.78 11.27
CA GLY A 220 25.31 14.46 12.59
C GLY A 220 26.85 14.42 12.58
N ARG A 221 27.46 13.92 11.50
CA ARG A 221 28.92 13.97 11.32
C ARG A 221 29.42 15.41 11.20
N ALA A 222 28.75 16.24 10.40
CA ALA A 222 29.11 17.64 10.25
C ALA A 222 28.94 18.42 11.57
N ASP A 223 27.90 18.12 12.35
CA ASP A 223 27.71 18.66 13.70
C ASP A 223 28.82 18.22 14.66
N ALA A 224 29.20 16.94 14.65
CA ALA A 224 30.32 16.44 15.44
C ALA A 224 31.65 17.11 15.07
N GLU A 225 31.90 17.31 13.77
CA GLU A 225 33.08 18.04 13.28
C GLU A 225 33.05 19.53 13.67
N ARG A 226 31.88 20.17 13.66
CA ARG A 226 31.71 21.55 14.17
C ARG A 226 31.97 21.61 15.68
N ALA A 227 31.38 20.70 16.45
CA ALA A 227 31.60 20.61 17.89
C ALA A 227 33.07 20.33 18.23
N GLY A 228 33.72 19.44 17.47
CA GLY A 228 35.16 19.17 17.60
C GLY A 228 36.02 20.39 17.32
N ARG A 229 35.71 21.18 16.28
CA ARG A 229 36.39 22.45 15.99
C ARG A 229 36.17 23.48 17.09
N ALA A 230 34.93 23.67 17.54
CA ALA A 230 34.62 24.59 18.63
C ALA A 230 35.32 24.18 19.95
N ALA A 231 35.39 22.88 20.25
CA ALA A 231 36.13 22.37 21.39
C ALA A 231 37.65 22.63 21.27
N ALA A 232 38.23 22.41 20.08
CA ALA A 232 39.64 22.70 19.82
C ALA A 232 39.95 24.20 19.96
N GLU A 233 39.08 25.07 19.44
CA GLU A 233 39.16 26.53 19.61
C GLU A 233 39.06 26.94 21.08
N ALA A 234 38.14 26.34 21.84
CA ALA A 234 38.00 26.61 23.28
C ALA A 234 39.23 26.14 24.07
N ILE A 235 39.82 25.01 23.71
CA ILE A 235 41.09 24.53 24.30
C ILE A 235 42.21 25.52 23.98
N ALA A 236 42.36 25.93 22.71
CA ALA A 236 43.39 26.90 22.31
C ALA A 236 43.21 28.25 23.02
N GLN A 237 41.98 28.74 23.16
CA GLN A 237 41.67 29.95 23.93
C GLN A 237 42.02 29.76 25.42
N ALA A 238 41.70 28.60 26.01
CA ALA A 238 42.07 28.31 27.40
C ALA A 238 43.59 28.24 27.59
N GLU A 239 44.33 27.72 26.61
CA GLU A 239 45.81 27.71 26.61
C GLU A 239 46.39 29.12 26.48
N LEU A 240 45.85 29.96 25.60
CA LEU A 240 46.21 31.37 25.50
C LEU A 240 45.96 32.10 26.82
N LEU A 241 44.77 31.96 27.40
CA LEU A 241 44.45 32.56 28.71
C LEU A 241 45.37 32.05 29.83
N ARG A 242 45.79 30.77 29.79
CA ARG A 242 46.79 30.24 30.74
C ARG A 242 48.16 30.86 30.52
N ALA A 243 48.58 31.07 29.27
CA ALA A 243 49.82 31.76 28.94
C ALA A 243 49.78 33.22 29.42
N ASP A 244 48.68 33.94 29.16
CA ASP A 244 48.46 35.31 29.64
C ASP A 244 48.50 35.38 31.17
N VAL A 245 47.85 34.43 31.87
CA VAL A 245 47.91 34.35 33.34
C VAL A 245 49.33 34.04 33.83
N ALA A 246 50.09 33.22 33.11
CA ALA A 246 51.48 32.94 33.45
C ALA A 246 52.37 34.17 33.24
N GLU A 247 52.16 34.92 32.16
CA GLU A 247 52.86 36.17 31.88
C GLU A 247 52.54 37.24 32.94
N LEU A 248 51.26 37.44 33.25
CA LEU A 248 50.83 38.35 34.33
C LEU A 248 51.40 37.94 35.70
N ARG A 249 51.59 36.64 35.95
CA ARG A 249 52.28 36.17 37.16
C ARG A 249 53.77 36.52 37.15
N ILE A 250 54.45 36.34 36.03
CA ILE A 250 55.86 36.75 35.86
C ILE A 250 55.99 38.27 36.04
N GLU A 251 55.09 39.06 35.47
CA GLU A 251 55.04 40.51 35.66
C GLU A 251 54.75 40.90 37.11
N ALA A 252 53.81 40.23 37.78
CA ALA A 252 53.53 40.46 39.19
C ALA A 252 54.73 40.10 40.08
N ASP A 253 55.44 39.01 39.78
CA ASP A 253 56.66 38.62 40.50
C ASP A 253 57.82 39.58 40.22
N ARG A 254 57.96 40.09 38.99
CA ARG A 254 58.90 41.19 38.67
C ARG A 254 58.54 42.46 39.43
N ALA A 255 57.28 42.87 39.46
CA ALA A 255 56.82 44.04 40.21
C ALA A 255 57.05 43.88 41.72
N ARG A 256 56.90 42.66 42.26
CA ARG A 256 57.25 42.35 43.65
C ARG A 256 58.76 42.45 43.88
N ALA A 257 59.59 41.87 43.01
CA ALA A 257 61.03 41.97 43.09
C ALA A 257 61.52 43.44 42.98
N ASP A 258 60.94 44.24 42.10
CA ASP A 258 61.21 45.67 41.96
C ASP A 258 60.78 46.44 43.22
N THR A 259 59.66 46.06 43.82
CA THR A 259 59.20 46.62 45.10
C THR A 259 60.15 46.25 46.25
N GLU A 260 60.66 45.01 46.27
CA GLU A 260 61.65 44.55 47.24
C GLU A 260 63.01 45.26 47.06
N LEU A 261 63.46 45.43 45.81
CA LEU A 261 64.63 46.23 45.46
C LEU A 261 64.46 47.69 45.89
N ALA A 262 63.29 48.30 45.64
CA ALA A 262 62.98 49.65 46.08
C ALA A 262 62.93 49.76 47.60
N ARG A 263 62.40 48.75 48.31
CA ARG A 263 62.41 48.68 49.78
C ARG A 263 63.82 48.50 50.34
N ALA A 264 64.65 47.68 49.70
CA ALA A 264 66.06 47.49 50.06
C ALA A 264 66.88 48.77 49.81
N ALA A 265 66.66 49.44 48.67
CA ALA A 265 67.26 50.74 48.38
C ALA A 265 66.79 51.83 49.36
N ALA A 266 65.52 51.84 49.74
CA ALA A 266 64.99 52.75 50.76
C ALA A 266 65.50 52.41 52.17
N ALA A 267 65.75 51.14 52.48
CA ALA A 267 66.40 50.73 53.72
C ALA A 267 67.87 51.18 53.72
N GLN A 268 68.62 50.94 52.65
CA GLN A 268 70.00 51.42 52.49
C GLN A 268 70.09 52.95 52.52
N ALA A 269 69.14 53.66 51.92
CA ALA A 269 69.06 55.12 52.00
C ALA A 269 68.75 55.60 53.43
N ARG A 270 67.92 54.87 54.20
CA ARG A 270 67.70 55.14 55.62
C ARG A 270 68.95 54.88 56.45
N THR A 271 69.64 53.77 56.24
CA THR A 271 70.90 53.47 56.95
C THR A 271 72.00 54.46 56.57
N ALA A 272 72.04 54.92 55.31
CA ALA A 272 72.95 55.96 54.85
C ALA A 272 72.59 57.35 55.40
N ALA A 273 71.30 57.65 55.57
CA ALA A 273 70.84 58.89 56.20
C ALA A 273 71.09 58.87 57.72
N GLU A 274 70.92 57.71 58.37
CA GLU A 274 71.25 57.50 59.78
C GLU A 274 72.76 57.58 60.02
N SER A 275 73.58 57.00 59.13
CA SER A 275 75.03 57.12 59.21
C SER A 275 75.52 58.53 58.90
N ALA A 276 74.90 59.23 57.93
CA ALA A 276 75.17 60.65 57.67
C ALA A 276 74.71 61.54 58.84
N SER A 277 73.60 61.22 59.51
CA SER A 277 73.13 61.93 60.70
C SER A 277 74.01 61.65 61.91
N ALA A 278 74.55 60.44 62.05
CA ALA A 278 75.52 60.09 63.09
C ALA A 278 76.86 60.80 62.85
N GLN A 279 77.34 60.84 61.61
CA GLN A 279 78.53 61.58 61.21
C GLN A 279 78.35 63.09 61.35
N ALA A 280 77.16 63.62 61.09
CA ALA A 280 76.84 65.03 61.32
C ALA A 280 76.76 65.36 62.82
N ALA A 281 76.21 64.47 63.64
CA ALA A 281 76.19 64.63 65.10
C ALA A 281 77.60 64.52 65.72
N GLU A 282 78.45 63.64 65.19
CA GLU A 282 79.86 63.50 65.59
C GLU A 282 80.67 64.73 65.16
N ALA A 283 80.47 65.24 63.94
CA ALA A 283 81.07 66.49 63.48
C ALA A 283 80.57 67.71 64.26
N CYS A 284 79.32 67.72 64.70
CA CYS A 284 78.77 68.78 65.55
C CYS A 284 79.35 68.71 66.97
N ALA A 285 79.48 67.50 67.54
CA ALA A 285 80.16 67.29 68.82
C ALA A 285 81.65 67.63 68.76
N ASP A 286 82.33 67.38 67.65
CA ASP A 286 83.72 67.78 67.42
C ASP A 286 83.87 69.29 67.21
N ALA A 287 82.91 69.93 66.53
CA ALA A 287 82.86 71.38 66.40
C ALA A 287 82.61 72.05 67.76
N GLU A 288 81.69 71.53 68.57
CA GLU A 288 81.41 72.02 69.93
C GLU A 288 82.60 71.79 70.88
N ARG A 289 83.29 70.65 70.79
CA ARG A 289 84.53 70.39 71.53
C ARG A 289 85.66 71.33 71.10
N ALA A 290 85.79 71.62 69.81
CA ALA A 290 86.77 72.59 69.29
C ALA A 290 86.43 74.04 69.68
N GLN A 291 85.14 74.37 69.78
CA GLN A 291 84.67 75.71 70.14
C GLN A 291 84.76 75.95 71.66
N ALA A 292 84.51 74.92 72.47
CA ALA A 292 84.78 74.92 73.91
C ALA A 292 86.29 75.01 74.21
N ALA A 293 87.14 74.29 73.45
CA ALA A 293 88.60 74.39 73.56
C ALA A 293 89.13 75.78 73.17
N ARG A 294 88.54 76.43 72.15
CA ARG A 294 88.88 77.81 71.76
C ARG A 294 88.43 78.84 72.80
N ALA A 295 87.21 78.71 73.33
CA ALA A 295 86.72 79.58 74.41
C ALA A 295 87.55 79.43 75.70
N GLN A 296 88.00 78.21 76.02
CA GLN A 296 88.90 77.96 77.15
C GLN A 296 90.29 78.57 76.91
N ALA A 297 90.85 78.41 75.70
CA ALA A 297 92.14 78.99 75.33
C ALA A 297 92.14 80.52 75.30
N ASP A 298 91.02 81.15 74.94
CA ASP A 298 90.84 82.60 74.97
C ASP A 298 90.66 83.10 76.42
N ALA A 299 89.89 82.39 77.26
CA ALA A 299 89.78 82.69 78.68
C ALA A 299 91.09 82.51 79.47
N ASP A 300 91.94 81.56 79.06
CA ASP A 300 93.28 81.35 79.62
C ASP A 300 94.27 82.42 79.12
N ARG A 301 94.13 82.88 77.87
CA ARG A 301 94.92 84.00 77.31
C ARG A 301 94.59 85.33 77.99
N ASP A 302 93.32 85.60 78.24
CA ASP A 302 92.89 86.83 78.93
C ASP A 302 93.30 86.84 80.41
N ARG A 303 93.24 85.68 81.09
CA ARG A 303 93.76 85.50 82.45
C ARG A 303 95.29 85.66 82.50
N ALA A 304 96.02 85.14 81.52
CA ALA A 304 97.47 85.33 81.43
C ALA A 304 97.85 86.79 81.14
N GLN A 305 97.08 87.51 80.32
CA GLN A 305 97.33 88.93 80.04
C GLN A 305 96.97 89.84 81.22
N GLN A 306 95.92 89.53 81.98
CA GLN A 306 95.59 90.25 83.20
C GLN A 306 96.62 90.01 84.31
N ALA A 307 97.07 88.76 84.47
CA ALA A 307 98.15 88.43 85.41
C ALA A 307 99.46 89.13 85.03
N ALA A 308 99.82 89.18 83.74
CA ALA A 308 101.01 89.90 83.26
C ALA A 308 100.93 91.43 83.46
N ARG A 309 99.74 92.04 83.32
CA ARG A 309 99.53 93.48 83.61
C ARG A 309 99.63 93.77 85.10
N GLN A 310 99.00 92.95 85.95
CA GLN A 310 99.11 93.08 87.41
C GLN A 310 100.55 92.90 87.88
N SER A 311 101.27 91.92 87.31
CA SER A 311 102.68 91.69 87.62
C SER A 311 103.57 92.88 87.20
N GLY A 312 103.26 93.52 86.06
CA GLY A 312 103.96 94.71 85.58
C GLY A 312 103.69 95.96 86.44
N GLU A 313 102.46 96.15 86.89
CA GLU A 313 102.07 97.24 87.80
C GLU A 313 102.71 97.06 89.20
N GLU A 314 102.77 95.83 89.69
CA GLU A 314 103.44 95.49 90.95
C GLU A 314 104.96 95.71 90.89
N LEU A 315 105.60 95.35 89.77
CA LEU A 315 107.02 95.62 89.51
C LEU A 315 107.32 97.12 89.37
N ALA A 316 106.45 97.89 88.73
CA ALA A 316 106.57 99.35 88.65
C ALA A 316 106.41 100.01 90.03
N ALA A 317 105.45 99.55 90.84
CA ALA A 317 105.22 100.05 92.19
C ALA A 317 106.34 99.64 93.18
N ALA A 318 106.95 98.47 92.99
CA ALA A 318 108.12 98.03 93.77
C ALA A 318 109.39 98.82 93.39
N THR A 319 109.60 99.08 92.11
CA THR A 319 110.73 99.87 91.61
C THR A 319 110.64 101.34 92.06
N ALA A 320 109.44 101.93 92.04
CA ALA A 320 109.20 103.26 92.59
C ALA A 320 109.50 103.32 94.10
N ARG A 321 109.07 102.32 94.87
CA ARG A 321 109.38 102.20 96.32
C ARG A 321 110.88 102.06 96.59
N ILE A 322 111.61 101.29 95.79
CA ILE A 322 113.07 101.16 95.89
C ILE A 322 113.75 102.49 95.56
N GLY A 323 113.23 103.24 94.58
CA GLY A 323 113.69 104.60 94.26
C GLY A 323 113.51 105.58 95.42
N THR A 324 112.34 105.58 96.05
CA THR A 324 112.05 106.43 97.23
C THR A 324 112.94 106.05 98.42
N LEU A 325 113.07 104.77 98.73
CA LEU A 325 113.92 104.28 99.83
C LEU A 325 115.41 104.57 99.61
N SER A 326 115.88 104.55 98.35
CA SER A 326 117.26 104.89 98.01
C SER A 326 117.54 106.40 98.13
N ALA A 327 116.56 107.25 97.78
CA ALA A 327 116.65 108.69 98.00
C ALA A 327 116.65 109.05 99.50
N GLU A 328 115.81 108.37 100.29
CA GLU A 328 115.74 108.52 101.74
C GLU A 328 117.05 108.06 102.43
N LEU A 329 117.63 106.93 102.01
CA LEU A 329 118.95 106.48 102.46
C LEU A 329 120.07 107.46 102.10
N GLY A 330 119.97 108.11 100.94
CA GLY A 330 120.86 109.19 100.52
C GLY A 330 120.79 110.38 101.48
N THR A 331 119.58 110.85 101.79
CA THR A 331 119.37 111.98 102.74
C THR A 331 119.79 111.66 104.17
N VAL A 332 119.60 110.42 104.63
CA VAL A 332 120.04 110.00 105.96
C VAL A 332 121.57 109.92 106.01
N ARG A 333 122.23 109.44 104.96
CA ARG A 333 123.71 109.40 104.90
C ARG A 333 124.34 110.79 104.90
N THR A 334 123.78 111.76 104.18
CA THR A 334 124.25 113.14 104.24
C THR A 334 123.96 113.81 105.58
N ALA A 335 122.82 113.49 106.23
CA ALA A 335 122.55 113.97 107.58
C ALA A 335 123.53 113.41 108.61
N VAL A 336 123.88 112.12 108.50
CA VAL A 336 124.88 111.45 109.36
C VAL A 336 126.27 112.02 109.11
N SER A 337 126.71 112.20 107.86
CA SER A 337 128.04 112.78 107.59
C SER A 337 128.14 114.24 108.06
N THR A 338 127.04 114.99 108.03
CA THR A 338 126.98 116.36 108.56
C THR A 338 127.02 116.37 110.10
N ALA A 339 126.32 115.43 110.75
CA ALA A 339 126.37 115.27 112.19
C ALA A 339 127.75 114.80 112.68
N GLU A 340 128.41 113.89 111.95
CA GLU A 340 129.77 113.44 112.24
C GLU A 340 130.79 114.57 112.09
N ALA A 341 130.66 115.42 111.08
CA ALA A 341 131.49 116.63 110.92
C ALA A 341 131.28 117.62 112.07
N GLN A 342 130.04 117.82 112.52
CA GLN A 342 129.71 118.67 113.67
C GLN A 342 130.26 118.12 114.99
N VAL A 343 130.24 116.80 115.19
CA VAL A 343 130.84 116.15 116.35
C VAL A 343 132.36 116.25 116.32
N ALA A 344 132.98 116.09 115.16
CA ALA A 344 134.43 116.28 115.00
C ALA A 344 134.85 117.72 115.30
N GLU A 345 134.09 118.71 114.82
CA GLU A 345 134.35 120.13 115.07
C GLU A 345 134.15 120.52 116.54
N LEU A 346 133.10 120.01 117.19
CA LEU A 346 132.89 120.21 118.64
C LEU A 346 134.00 119.54 119.47
N THR A 347 134.54 118.41 119.01
CA THR A 347 135.66 117.74 119.67
C THR A 347 136.96 118.54 119.54
N VAL A 348 137.19 119.20 118.40
CA VAL A 348 138.32 120.12 118.21
C VAL A 348 138.20 121.32 119.15
N ARG A 349 137.02 121.95 119.23
CA ARG A 349 136.78 123.08 120.14
C ARG A 349 136.91 122.73 121.62
N LEU A 350 136.51 121.52 122.01
CA LEU A 350 136.67 121.05 123.39
C LEU A 350 138.16 120.86 123.73
N ARG A 351 138.95 120.31 122.81
CA ARG A 351 140.39 120.14 123.02
C ARG A 351 141.15 121.47 123.05
N GLU A 352 140.76 122.44 122.23
CA GLU A 352 141.34 123.79 122.27
C GLU A 352 141.04 124.49 123.60
N THR A 353 139.80 124.39 124.09
CA THR A 353 139.42 124.98 125.39
C THR A 353 140.04 124.26 126.59
N GLU A 354 140.28 122.95 126.50
CA GLU A 354 141.03 122.19 127.50
C GLU A 354 142.52 122.56 127.49
N ALA A 355 143.12 122.74 126.31
CA ALA A 355 144.51 123.17 126.16
C ALA A 355 144.73 124.60 126.69
N ASP A 356 143.84 125.54 126.38
CA ASP A 356 143.91 126.93 126.89
C ASP A 356 143.78 126.98 128.42
N ARG A 357 142.96 126.10 129.01
CA ARG A 357 142.81 125.96 130.46
C ARG A 357 144.07 125.40 131.10
N ASP A 358 144.68 124.39 130.50
CA ASP A 358 145.87 123.74 131.04
C ASP A 358 147.10 124.64 130.88
N GLU A 359 147.18 125.43 129.81
CA GLU A 359 148.20 126.46 129.63
C GLU A 359 148.03 127.61 130.63
N ALA A 360 146.79 128.05 130.92
CA ALA A 360 146.52 129.02 131.99
C ALA A 360 146.92 128.49 133.38
N ARG A 361 146.72 127.19 133.64
CA ARG A 361 147.15 126.53 134.88
C ARG A 361 148.65 126.39 135.00
N GLN A 362 149.35 126.08 133.90
CA GLN A 362 150.82 126.02 133.88
C GLN A 362 151.45 127.39 134.09
N ARG A 363 150.92 128.45 133.46
CA ARG A 363 151.40 129.82 133.69
C ARG A 363 151.18 130.27 135.14
N MET A 364 150.05 129.89 135.75
CA MET A 364 149.81 130.12 137.19
C MET A 364 150.78 129.32 138.09
N ALA A 365 151.01 128.04 137.77
CA ALA A 365 151.93 127.20 138.54
C ALA A 365 153.39 127.65 138.44
N GLN A 366 153.82 128.18 137.30
CA GLN A 366 155.20 128.58 137.13
C GLN A 366 155.50 129.98 137.65
N LEU A 367 154.55 130.92 137.57
CA LEU A 367 154.63 132.18 138.32
C LEU A 367 154.68 131.93 139.84
N ALA A 368 154.00 130.88 140.34
CA ALA A 368 154.12 130.45 141.73
C ALA A 368 155.50 129.85 142.06
N GLY A 369 156.13 129.13 141.13
CA GLY A 369 157.51 128.63 141.26
C GLY A 369 158.56 129.74 141.22
N GLN A 370 158.41 130.72 140.32
CA GLN A 370 159.30 131.88 140.21
C GLN A 370 159.27 132.78 141.45
N VAL A 371 158.16 132.81 142.19
CA VAL A 371 158.08 133.49 143.50
C VAL A 371 158.68 132.62 144.62
N GLY A 372 158.58 131.30 144.52
CA GLY A 372 159.17 130.34 145.48
C GLY A 372 160.70 130.30 145.44
N ASP A 373 161.31 130.33 144.26
CA ASP A 373 162.77 130.26 144.15
C ASP A 373 163.44 131.63 144.38
N LEU A 374 162.75 132.75 144.09
CA LEU A 374 163.19 134.07 144.55
C LEU A 374 163.22 134.15 146.09
N ALA A 375 162.36 133.37 146.78
CA ALA A 375 162.37 133.23 148.24
C ALA A 375 163.48 132.30 148.77
N ALA A 376 163.87 131.26 148.01
CA ALA A 376 165.02 130.41 148.38
C ALA A 376 166.38 131.07 148.08
N ALA A 377 166.45 131.86 147.00
CA ALA A 377 167.58 132.75 146.69
C ALA A 377 167.84 133.80 147.79
N LEU A 378 166.84 134.10 148.63
CA LEU A 378 166.97 134.98 149.79
C LEU A 378 167.36 134.27 151.10
N ALA A 379 167.36 132.93 151.17
CA ALA A 379 167.54 132.19 152.43
C ALA A 379 168.93 131.59 152.68
N ARG A 380 169.88 131.56 151.72
CA ARG A 380 171.23 130.99 151.97
C ARG A 380 172.41 131.90 151.65
N LEU A 381 172.14 133.09 151.12
CA LEU A 381 173.00 134.25 151.34
C LEU A 381 172.56 134.93 152.64
N THR A 382 172.87 134.36 153.80
CA THR A 382 173.05 135.18 155.00
C THR A 382 173.90 134.46 156.05
N PRO A 383 174.83 135.19 156.70
CA PRO A 383 176.08 134.67 157.24
C PRO A 383 176.05 134.65 158.78
N THR A 384 177.17 134.22 159.38
CA THR A 384 177.54 134.19 160.82
C THR A 384 177.65 132.75 161.34
N ARG A 385 178.72 132.30 161.97
CA ARG A 385 179.94 132.94 162.48
C ARG A 385 181.03 131.88 162.59
#